data_AF-A0A0B4C3H8-F1
#
_entry.id   AF-A0A0B4C3H8-F1
#
_cell.length_a   1.000
_cell.length_b   1.000
_cell.length_c   1.000
_cell.angle_alpha   90.00
_cell.angle_beta   90.00
_cell.angle_gamma   90.00
#
_symmetry.space_group_name_H-M   'P 1'
#
loop_
_entity.id
_entity.type
_entity.pdbx_description
1 polymer ?
#
loop_
_entity_poly.entity_id
_entity_poly.type
_entity_poly.pdbx_seq_one_letter_code
_entity_poly.pdbx_strand_id
1 'polypeptide(L)'
;MTAMIADTLALPGFVWVLVVTVVAGVVYGFAGFGAALVYMPVATAFVPVEMAIAAFGVTALASLVSVVPRAWGQADRRNVVLMIVVATLALPLGIAVLRLNDVTTMRWAVLAVTTLTLVALVLGWRYKAAPTRVARVSVAAATGVVGGATGLVGPIMVLFQLSGQEGVARARANTLVFLTITGLLTVPLMAMQGLLTVEAVVLGLILIVPYGVASRIGQALFDPDMQVLYRWVAYVIIAAAIVMGLPVFGE
;
A
#
# COMPACT_ATOMS: atom_id res chain seq x y z
N MET A 1 19.89 -19.26 -7.09
CA MET A 1 19.56 -18.30 -6.00
C MET A 1 20.58 -17.16 -5.93
N THR A 2 21.88 -17.43 -5.86
CA THR A 2 22.93 -16.38 -5.83
C THR A 2 22.95 -15.49 -7.09
N ALA A 3 22.81 -16.06 -8.29
CA ALA A 3 22.70 -15.29 -9.54
C ALA A 3 21.49 -14.34 -9.54
N MET A 4 20.32 -14.83 -9.14
CA MET A 4 19.08 -14.04 -9.08
C MET A 4 19.16 -12.87 -8.09
N ILE A 5 19.85 -13.06 -6.96
CA ILE A 5 20.10 -11.97 -6.00
C ILE A 5 21.02 -10.94 -6.65
N ALA A 6 22.08 -11.35 -7.34
CA ALA A 6 22.97 -10.44 -8.05
C ALA A 6 22.23 -9.64 -9.12
N ASP A 7 21.37 -10.28 -9.91
CA ASP A 7 20.55 -9.63 -10.94
C ASP A 7 19.58 -8.60 -10.33
N THR A 8 18.97 -8.93 -9.19
CA THR A 8 18.06 -8.03 -8.47
C THR A 8 18.81 -6.81 -7.91
N LEU A 9 20.01 -7.03 -7.36
CA LEU A 9 20.87 -5.95 -6.87
C LEU A 9 21.42 -5.07 -7.99
N ALA A 10 21.52 -5.62 -9.21
CA ALA A 10 21.96 -4.91 -10.40
C ALA A 10 20.85 -4.12 -11.11
N LEU A 11 19.60 -4.18 -10.65
CA LEU A 11 18.48 -3.42 -11.24
C LEU A 11 18.81 -1.93 -11.27
N PRO A 12 18.68 -1.25 -12.43
CA PRO A 12 18.79 0.20 -12.50
C PRO A 12 17.73 0.81 -11.59
N GLY A 13 18.17 1.48 -10.51
CA GLY A 13 17.27 2.06 -9.52
C GLY A 13 16.96 1.20 -8.29
N PHE A 14 17.62 0.04 -8.10
CA PHE A 14 17.50 -0.75 -6.85
C PHE A 14 17.72 0.12 -5.59
N VAL A 15 18.73 0.99 -5.60
CA VAL A 15 19.01 1.92 -4.50
C VAL A 15 17.82 2.83 -4.22
N TRP A 16 17.17 3.37 -5.26
CA TRP A 16 15.98 4.20 -5.11
C TRP A 16 14.79 3.43 -4.57
N VAL A 17 14.57 2.20 -5.06
CA VAL A 17 13.54 1.28 -4.54
C VAL A 17 13.79 0.94 -3.07
N LEU A 18 15.04 0.70 -2.68
CA LEU A 18 15.42 0.44 -1.29
C LEU A 18 15.18 1.66 -0.40
N VAL A 19 15.66 2.84 -0.83
CA VAL A 19 15.47 4.11 -0.10
C VAL A 19 13.99 4.42 0.07
N VAL A 20 13.20 4.35 -1.00
CA VAL A 20 11.77 4.64 -0.89
C VAL A 20 11.03 3.59 -0.05
N THR A 21 11.47 2.35 -0.05
CA THR A 21 10.93 1.31 0.84
C THR A 21 11.17 1.65 2.31
N VAL A 22 12.37 2.12 2.65
CA VAL A 22 12.70 2.56 4.02
C VAL A 22 11.83 3.76 4.40
N VAL A 23 11.73 4.77 3.52
CA VAL A 23 10.88 5.95 3.78
C VAL A 23 9.41 5.55 3.94
N ALA A 24 8.89 4.68 3.06
CA ALA A 24 7.54 4.15 3.12
C ALA A 24 7.29 3.38 4.43
N GLY A 25 8.26 2.60 4.89
CA GLY A 25 8.23 1.91 6.17
C GLY A 25 8.13 2.89 7.35
N VAL A 26 8.97 3.93 7.40
CA VAL A 26 8.91 4.95 8.46
C VAL A 26 7.55 5.65 8.46
N VAL A 27 7.07 6.11 7.29
CA VAL A 27 5.75 6.75 7.13
C VAL A 27 4.64 5.82 7.60
N TYR A 28 4.67 4.56 7.20
CA TYR A 28 3.72 3.56 7.67
C TYR A 28 3.76 3.38 9.19
N GLY A 29 4.96 3.39 9.77
CA GLY A 29 5.15 3.17 11.19
C GLY A 29 4.43 4.21 12.06
N PHE A 30 4.60 5.49 11.74
CA PHE A 30 3.94 6.56 12.51
C PHE A 30 2.51 6.86 12.05
N ALA A 31 2.21 6.77 10.75
CA ALA A 31 0.89 7.13 10.22
C ALA A 31 -0.10 5.96 10.21
N GLY A 32 0.38 4.71 10.15
CA GLY A 32 -0.44 3.50 9.98
C GLY A 32 -1.04 3.31 8.58
N PHE A 33 -0.74 4.21 7.64
CA PHE A 33 -1.13 4.15 6.23
C PHE A 33 -0.10 4.92 5.38
N GLY A 34 -0.30 4.97 4.06
CA GLY A 34 0.50 5.83 3.18
C GLY A 34 1.80 5.22 2.66
N ALA A 35 2.20 4.05 3.16
CA ALA A 35 3.35 3.29 2.68
C ALA A 35 3.34 3.14 1.14
N ALA A 36 2.22 2.66 0.59
CA ALA A 36 2.05 2.47 -0.85
C ALA A 36 1.98 3.80 -1.62
N LEU A 37 1.44 4.87 -1.01
CA LEU A 37 1.40 6.21 -1.60
C LEU A 37 2.80 6.83 -1.76
N VAL A 38 3.76 6.39 -0.95
CA VAL A 38 5.16 6.79 -1.06
C VAL A 38 5.92 5.85 -1.99
N TYR A 39 5.75 4.54 -1.81
CA TYR A 39 6.48 3.52 -2.56
C TYR A 39 6.09 3.46 -4.05
N MET A 40 4.80 3.38 -4.37
CA MET A 40 4.36 3.09 -5.74
C MET A 40 4.78 4.16 -6.76
N PRO A 41 4.62 5.48 -6.53
CA PRO A 41 5.05 6.50 -7.48
C PRO A 41 6.53 6.40 -7.84
N VAL A 42 7.40 6.21 -6.83
CA VAL A 42 8.86 6.16 -7.05
C VAL A 42 9.28 4.81 -7.61
N ALA A 43 8.81 3.71 -7.05
CA ALA A 43 9.22 2.38 -7.49
C ALA A 43 8.84 2.12 -8.95
N THR A 44 7.64 2.53 -9.36
CA THR A 44 7.16 2.33 -10.74
C THR A 44 7.90 3.17 -11.78
N ALA A 45 8.68 4.17 -11.36
CA ALA A 45 9.60 4.89 -12.25
C ALA A 45 10.82 4.03 -12.65
N PHE A 46 11.25 3.12 -11.77
CA PHE A 46 12.46 2.31 -11.96
C PHE A 46 12.19 0.86 -12.35
N VAL A 47 11.06 0.28 -11.91
CA VAL A 47 10.68 -1.10 -12.22
C VAL A 47 9.27 -1.17 -12.82
N PRO A 48 8.93 -2.25 -13.55
CA PRO A 48 7.57 -2.48 -14.04
C PRO A 48 6.53 -2.42 -12.92
N VAL A 49 5.31 -2.01 -13.25
CA VAL A 49 4.25 -1.76 -12.24
C VAL A 49 3.89 -3.04 -11.50
N GLU A 50 3.74 -4.15 -12.23
CA GLU A 50 3.53 -5.49 -11.70
C GLU A 50 4.65 -5.93 -10.75
N MET A 51 5.92 -5.64 -11.09
CA MET A 51 7.05 -5.96 -10.23
C MET A 51 7.02 -5.15 -8.94
N ALA A 52 6.72 -3.85 -9.01
CA ALA A 52 6.57 -2.99 -7.85
C ALA A 52 5.44 -3.47 -6.92
N ILE A 53 4.26 -3.78 -7.48
CA ILE A 53 3.10 -4.27 -6.72
C ILE A 53 3.42 -5.58 -6.01
N ALA A 54 3.99 -6.54 -6.75
CA ALA A 54 4.34 -7.84 -6.20
C ALA A 54 5.41 -7.74 -5.09
N ALA A 55 6.50 -7.00 -5.35
CA ALA A 55 7.57 -6.80 -4.38
C ALA A 55 7.04 -6.13 -3.10
N PHE A 56 6.21 -5.08 -3.23
CA PHE A 56 5.59 -4.42 -2.09
C PHE A 56 4.60 -5.32 -1.35
N GLY A 57 3.80 -6.11 -2.07
CA GLY A 57 2.89 -7.11 -1.50
C GLY A 57 3.63 -8.14 -0.64
N VAL A 58 4.82 -8.58 -1.06
CA VAL A 58 5.67 -9.48 -0.27
C VAL A 58 6.16 -8.81 1.02
N THR A 59 6.50 -7.50 0.99
CA THR A 59 6.89 -6.78 2.22
C THR A 59 5.79 -6.75 3.29
N ALA A 60 4.52 -6.94 2.91
CA ALA A 60 3.42 -7.03 3.86
C ALA A 60 3.57 -8.23 4.82
N LEU A 61 4.42 -9.22 4.54
CA LEU A 61 4.81 -10.27 5.51
C LEU A 61 5.44 -9.67 6.79
N ALA A 62 6.21 -8.59 6.66
CA ALA A 62 6.76 -7.89 7.83
C ALA A 62 5.65 -7.30 8.70
N SER A 63 4.63 -6.70 8.08
CA SER A 63 3.45 -6.14 8.75
C SER A 63 2.56 -7.24 9.34
N LEU A 64 2.46 -8.39 8.66
CA LEU A 64 1.70 -9.55 9.12
C LEU A 64 2.21 -10.04 10.47
N VAL A 65 3.52 -10.12 10.65
CA VAL A 65 4.11 -10.61 11.92
C VAL A 65 4.13 -9.51 12.99
N SER A 66 4.33 -8.25 12.61
CA SER A 66 4.51 -7.16 13.58
C SER A 66 3.22 -6.48 14.05
N VAL A 67 2.22 -6.34 13.16
CA VAL A 67 1.03 -5.51 13.40
C VAL A 67 -0.22 -6.35 13.63
N VAL A 68 -0.46 -7.36 12.79
CA VAL A 68 -1.72 -8.12 12.77
C VAL A 68 -2.02 -8.83 14.10
N PRO A 69 -1.07 -9.48 14.82
CA PRO A 69 -1.39 -10.18 16.06
C PRO A 69 -2.00 -9.28 17.13
N ARG A 70 -1.50 -8.04 17.25
CA ARG A 70 -2.01 -7.04 18.20
C ARG A 70 -3.34 -6.45 17.71
N ALA A 71 -3.42 -6.11 16.43
CA ALA A 71 -4.62 -5.50 15.84
C ALA A 71 -5.81 -6.46 15.79
N TRP A 72 -5.58 -7.77 15.62
CA TRP A 72 -6.64 -8.78 15.54
C TRP A 72 -7.47 -8.93 16.83
N GLY A 73 -6.88 -8.60 17.98
CA GLY A 73 -7.59 -8.54 19.25
C GLY A 73 -8.58 -7.38 19.35
N GLN A 74 -8.27 -6.25 18.71
CA GLN A 74 -9.06 -5.01 18.78
C GLN A 74 -10.03 -4.85 17.59
N ALA A 75 -9.72 -5.50 16.47
CA ALA A 75 -10.49 -5.41 15.25
C ALA A 75 -11.89 -6.02 15.38
N ASP A 76 -12.85 -5.45 14.64
CA ASP A 76 -14.11 -6.12 14.36
C ASP A 76 -13.89 -7.20 13.31
N ARG A 77 -13.55 -8.41 13.78
CA ARG A 77 -13.18 -9.55 12.93
C ARG A 77 -14.22 -9.85 11.87
N ARG A 78 -15.51 -9.80 12.21
CA ARG A 78 -16.60 -10.11 11.27
C ARG A 78 -16.60 -9.12 10.11
N ASN A 79 -16.46 -7.84 10.41
CA ASN A 79 -16.51 -6.78 9.41
C ASN A 79 -15.22 -6.73 8.59
N VAL A 80 -14.06 -6.90 9.23
CA VAL A 80 -12.76 -6.93 8.54
C VAL A 80 -12.66 -8.13 7.61
N VAL A 81 -13.05 -9.33 8.05
CA VAL A 81 -13.06 -10.53 7.19
C VAL A 81 -14.00 -10.34 6.01
N LEU A 82 -15.20 -9.78 6.21
CA LEU A 82 -16.11 -9.47 5.11
C LEU A 82 -15.44 -8.54 4.08
N MET A 83 -14.80 -7.48 4.54
CA MET A 83 -14.12 -6.53 3.65
C MET A 83 -12.95 -7.19 2.91
N ILE A 84 -12.13 -8.00 3.60
CA ILE A 84 -11.02 -8.74 2.98
C ILE A 84 -11.55 -9.68 1.91
N VAL A 85 -12.61 -10.46 2.19
CA VAL A 85 -13.20 -11.38 1.20
C VAL A 85 -13.70 -10.62 -0.02
N VAL A 86 -14.46 -9.53 0.18
CA VAL A 86 -14.98 -8.71 -0.92
C VAL A 86 -13.83 -8.10 -1.74
N ALA A 87 -12.82 -7.54 -1.09
CA ALA A 87 -11.66 -6.98 -1.77
C ALA A 87 -10.89 -8.07 -2.54
N THR A 88 -10.74 -9.26 -1.97
CA THR A 88 -10.07 -10.40 -2.61
C THR A 88 -10.81 -10.88 -3.85
N LEU A 89 -12.14 -10.88 -3.83
CA LEU A 89 -12.95 -11.21 -5.01
C LEU A 89 -12.89 -10.12 -6.08
N ALA A 90 -12.66 -8.87 -5.69
CA ALA A 90 -12.52 -7.74 -6.61
C ALA A 90 -11.09 -7.54 -7.14
N LEU A 91 -10.06 -8.01 -6.41
CA LEU A 91 -8.64 -7.92 -6.80
C LEU A 91 -8.38 -8.45 -8.21
N PRO A 92 -8.92 -9.62 -8.63
CA PRO A 92 -8.70 -10.14 -9.98
C PRO A 92 -9.12 -9.18 -11.09
N LEU A 93 -10.17 -8.37 -10.88
CA LEU A 93 -10.60 -7.35 -11.84
C LEU A 93 -9.58 -6.21 -11.95
N GLY A 94 -9.04 -5.77 -10.81
CA GLY A 94 -7.96 -4.77 -10.80
C GLY A 94 -6.68 -5.28 -11.46
N ILE A 95 -6.29 -6.53 -11.15
CA ILE A 95 -5.12 -7.16 -11.74
C ILE A 95 -5.32 -7.37 -13.26
N ALA A 96 -6.55 -7.66 -13.71
CA ALA A 96 -6.86 -7.71 -15.13
C ALA A 96 -6.70 -6.33 -15.80
N VAL A 97 -7.10 -5.24 -15.14
CA VAL A 97 -6.82 -3.88 -15.63
C VAL A 97 -5.32 -3.65 -15.75
N LEU A 98 -4.53 -4.02 -14.74
CA LEU A 98 -3.06 -3.94 -14.81
C LEU A 98 -2.50 -4.73 -16.00
N ARG A 99 -2.98 -5.95 -16.23
CA ARG A 99 -2.51 -6.83 -17.31
C ARG A 99 -2.84 -6.33 -18.72
N LEU A 100 -4.00 -5.70 -18.88
CA LEU A 100 -4.56 -5.34 -20.18
C LEU A 100 -4.15 -3.94 -20.67
N ASN A 101 -3.50 -3.15 -19.81
CA ASN A 101 -3.06 -1.80 -20.13
C ASN A 101 -1.54 -1.76 -20.27
N ASP A 102 -1.05 -0.78 -21.03
CA ASP A 102 0.38 -0.56 -21.17
C ASP A 102 0.99 0.06 -19.89
N VAL A 103 2.31 -0.06 -19.79
CA VAL A 103 3.10 0.39 -18.64
C VAL A 103 2.92 1.90 -18.38
N THR A 104 2.84 2.71 -19.43
CA THR A 104 2.71 4.18 -19.33
C THR A 104 1.36 4.56 -18.75
N THR A 105 0.27 3.95 -19.23
CA THR A 105 -1.07 4.15 -18.71
C THR A 105 -1.15 3.77 -17.23
N MET A 106 -0.54 2.65 -16.82
CA MET A 106 -0.53 2.21 -15.41
C MET A 106 0.32 3.09 -14.50
N ARG A 107 1.45 3.62 -14.97
CA ARG A 107 2.23 4.64 -14.24
C ARG A 107 1.40 5.90 -13.99
N TRP A 108 0.72 6.41 -15.01
CA TRP A 108 -0.18 7.56 -14.85
C TRP A 108 -1.35 7.26 -13.91
N ALA A 109 -1.91 6.05 -13.96
CA ALA A 109 -2.98 5.64 -13.04
C ALA A 109 -2.51 5.65 -11.57
N VAL A 110 -1.32 5.10 -11.29
CA VAL A 110 -0.70 5.14 -9.95
C VAL A 110 -0.54 6.58 -9.47
N LEU A 111 0.01 7.46 -10.31
CA LEU A 111 0.20 8.88 -9.98
C LEU A 111 -1.12 9.61 -9.78
N ALA A 112 -2.12 9.36 -10.63
CA ALA A 112 -3.44 9.96 -10.52
C ALA A 112 -4.12 9.57 -9.20
N VAL A 113 -4.16 8.28 -8.87
CA VAL A 113 -4.73 7.80 -7.60
C VAL A 113 -3.96 8.38 -6.41
N THR A 114 -2.63 8.41 -6.47
CA THR A 114 -1.80 8.98 -5.39
C THR A 114 -2.06 10.47 -5.21
N THR A 115 -2.11 11.23 -6.30
CA THR A 115 -2.34 12.68 -6.30
C THR A 115 -3.73 13.02 -5.80
N LEU A 116 -4.76 12.34 -6.31
CA LEU A 116 -6.15 12.52 -5.85
C LEU A 116 -6.27 12.24 -4.36
N THR A 117 -5.59 11.19 -3.88
CA THR A 117 -5.57 10.87 -2.45
C THR A 117 -4.87 11.94 -1.63
N LEU A 118 -3.72 12.44 -2.09
CA LEU A 118 -3.01 13.52 -1.40
C LEU A 118 -3.85 14.80 -1.34
N VAL A 119 -4.45 15.22 -2.46
CA VAL A 119 -5.32 16.40 -2.52
C VAL A 119 -6.49 16.24 -1.54
N ALA A 120 -7.16 15.09 -1.55
CA ALA A 120 -8.23 14.80 -0.61
C ALA A 120 -7.77 14.89 0.86
N LEU A 121 -6.59 14.34 1.18
CA LEU A 121 -6.02 14.39 2.53
C LEU A 121 -5.66 15.81 2.97
N VAL A 122 -5.07 16.62 2.09
CA VAL A 122 -4.71 18.02 2.36
C VAL A 122 -5.94 18.89 2.56
N LEU A 123 -7.00 18.68 1.77
CA LEU A 123 -8.29 19.35 1.95
C LEU A 123 -9.05 18.89 3.20
N GLY A 124 -8.53 17.90 3.93
CA GLY A 124 -9.23 17.28 5.06
C GLY A 124 -10.49 16.52 4.64
N TRP A 125 -10.64 16.20 3.35
CA TRP A 125 -11.79 15.48 2.83
C TRP A 125 -11.78 14.05 3.35
N ARG A 126 -12.71 13.76 4.26
CA ARG A 126 -12.94 12.43 4.82
C ARG A 126 -14.42 12.17 4.82
N TYR A 127 -14.84 11.24 3.99
CA TYR A 127 -16.25 10.89 3.92
C TYR A 127 -16.60 9.98 5.11
N LYS A 128 -17.35 10.52 6.06
CA LYS A 128 -17.91 9.77 7.19
C LYS A 128 -19.09 8.95 6.68
N ALA A 129 -18.81 7.84 6.01
CA ALA A 129 -19.84 6.89 5.62
C ALA A 129 -20.45 6.27 6.87
N ALA A 130 -21.79 6.23 6.95
CA ALA A 130 -22.46 5.36 7.89
C ALA A 130 -21.91 3.93 7.70
N PRO A 131 -21.52 3.21 8.77
CA PRO A 131 -20.84 1.91 8.71
C PRO A 131 -21.82 0.78 8.31
N THR A 132 -22.64 1.01 7.29
CA THR A 132 -23.58 0.04 6.77
C THR A 132 -22.83 -1.07 6.04
N ARG A 133 -23.46 -2.24 5.97
CA ARG A 133 -22.90 -3.37 5.22
C ARG A 133 -22.65 -3.01 3.75
N VAL A 134 -23.55 -2.25 3.15
CA VAL A 134 -23.44 -1.78 1.75
C VAL A 134 -22.23 -0.87 1.56
N ALA A 135 -22.02 0.09 2.47
CA ALA A 135 -20.86 0.97 2.41
C ALA A 135 -19.55 0.17 2.52
N ARG A 136 -19.46 -0.76 3.48
CA ARG A 136 -18.27 -1.62 3.67
C ARG A 136 -17.96 -2.46 2.43
N VAL A 137 -18.98 -3.09 1.83
CA VAL A 137 -18.82 -3.88 0.60
C VAL A 137 -18.37 -3.01 -0.56
N SER A 138 -18.98 -1.84 -0.74
CA SER A 138 -18.65 -0.93 -1.85
C SER A 138 -17.22 -0.41 -1.74
N VAL A 139 -16.82 0.03 -0.54
CA VAL A 139 -15.46 0.54 -0.28
C VAL A 139 -14.44 -0.59 -0.43
N ALA A 140 -14.72 -1.80 0.10
CA ALA A 140 -13.83 -2.95 -0.07
C ALA A 140 -13.68 -3.39 -1.53
N ALA A 141 -14.77 -3.43 -2.30
CA ALA A 141 -14.74 -3.78 -3.72
C ALA A 141 -13.95 -2.73 -4.52
N ALA A 142 -14.22 -1.44 -4.31
CA ALA A 142 -13.45 -0.35 -4.94
C ALA A 142 -11.97 -0.43 -4.56
N THR A 143 -11.67 -0.76 -3.30
CA THR A 143 -10.28 -0.96 -2.85
C THR A 143 -9.62 -2.15 -3.52
N GLY A 144 -10.34 -3.26 -3.73
CA GLY A 144 -9.83 -4.43 -4.46
C GLY A 144 -9.53 -4.09 -5.93
N VAL A 145 -10.43 -3.38 -6.61
CA VAL A 145 -10.21 -2.98 -8.01
C VAL A 145 -9.04 -1.99 -8.13
N VAL A 146 -9.06 -0.90 -7.38
CA VAL A 146 -7.99 0.12 -7.43
C VAL A 146 -6.67 -0.45 -6.93
N GLY A 147 -6.69 -1.20 -5.83
CA GLY A 147 -5.52 -1.83 -5.24
C GLY A 147 -4.91 -2.91 -6.14
N GLY A 148 -5.73 -3.70 -6.84
CA GLY A 148 -5.24 -4.69 -7.81
C GLY A 148 -4.61 -4.05 -9.04
N ALA A 149 -5.16 -2.93 -9.52
CA ALA A 149 -4.64 -2.23 -10.69
C ALA A 149 -3.36 -1.43 -10.40
N THR A 150 -3.25 -0.84 -9.20
CA THR A 150 -2.22 0.16 -8.88
C THR A 150 -1.31 -0.20 -7.70
N GLY A 151 -1.58 -1.28 -6.97
CA GLY A 151 -0.94 -1.59 -5.69
C GLY A 151 -1.39 -0.71 -4.51
N LEU A 152 -2.25 0.28 -4.76
CA LEU A 152 -2.68 1.25 -3.76
C LEU A 152 -3.95 0.79 -3.05
N VAL A 153 -3.80 -0.09 -2.05
CA VAL A 153 -4.91 -0.58 -1.22
C VAL A 153 -5.34 0.45 -0.16
N GLY A 154 -4.43 1.36 0.24
CA GLY A 154 -4.62 2.36 1.29
C GLY A 154 -5.62 3.51 1.00
N PRO A 155 -5.59 4.14 -0.18
CA PRO A 155 -6.38 5.33 -0.51
C PRO A 155 -7.87 5.25 -0.20
N ILE A 156 -8.53 4.23 -0.73
CA ILE A 156 -9.98 4.11 -0.62
C ILE A 156 -10.38 3.89 0.85
N MET A 157 -9.60 3.11 1.61
CA MET A 157 -9.82 2.91 3.05
C MET A 157 -9.66 4.18 3.87
N VAL A 158 -8.64 5.00 3.59
CA VAL A 158 -8.37 6.20 4.39
C VAL A 158 -9.36 7.34 4.10
N LEU A 159 -9.81 7.46 2.85
CA LEU A 159 -10.77 8.49 2.44
C LEU A 159 -12.20 8.16 2.86
N PHE A 160 -12.60 6.89 2.73
CA PHE A 160 -13.87 6.39 3.20
C PHE A 160 -13.70 5.83 4.60
N GLN A 161 -13.55 6.76 5.55
CA GLN A 161 -13.45 6.41 6.95
C GLN A 161 -14.79 5.83 7.41
N LEU A 162 -14.87 4.50 7.38
CA LEU A 162 -15.98 3.71 7.89
C LEU A 162 -15.93 3.66 9.42
N SER A 163 -15.81 4.82 10.06
CA SER A 163 -15.92 4.98 11.50
C SER A 163 -17.40 5.15 11.83
N GLY A 164 -18.02 4.08 12.31
CA GLY A 164 -19.27 4.18 13.05
C GLY A 164 -19.09 4.85 14.41
N GLN A 165 -19.91 4.43 15.39
CA GLN A 165 -19.64 4.59 16.82
C GLN A 165 -18.42 3.76 17.30
N GLU A 166 -17.66 3.16 16.39
CA GLU A 166 -16.50 2.34 16.71
C GLU A 166 -15.34 3.24 17.18
N GLY A 167 -14.78 2.96 18.36
CA GLY A 167 -13.67 3.73 18.91
C GLY A 167 -12.46 3.80 17.97
N VAL A 168 -11.69 4.89 18.06
CA VAL A 168 -10.52 5.20 17.21
C VAL A 168 -9.55 4.01 17.10
N ALA A 169 -9.32 3.29 18.21
CA ALA A 169 -8.45 2.11 18.25
C ALA A 169 -8.94 0.96 17.35
N ARG A 170 -10.26 0.70 17.33
CA ARG A 170 -10.88 -0.36 16.52
C ARG A 170 -10.82 -0.03 15.03
N ALA A 171 -11.13 1.21 14.65
CA ALA A 171 -11.02 1.66 13.27
C ALA A 171 -9.58 1.53 12.74
N ARG A 172 -8.58 1.91 13.55
CA ARG A 172 -7.16 1.71 13.23
C ARG A 172 -6.81 0.24 13.07
N ALA A 173 -7.23 -0.61 14.01
CA ALA A 173 -7.00 -2.04 13.95
C ALA A 173 -7.61 -2.69 12.70
N ASN A 174 -8.87 -2.33 12.36
CA ASN A 174 -9.55 -2.80 11.17
C ASN A 174 -8.77 -2.45 9.90
N THR A 175 -8.33 -1.19 9.79
CA THR A 175 -7.57 -0.69 8.64
C THR A 175 -6.24 -1.43 8.50
N LEU A 176 -5.47 -1.56 9.58
CA LEU A 176 -4.16 -2.24 9.55
C LEU A 176 -4.27 -3.70 9.12
N VAL A 177 -5.24 -4.43 9.68
CA VAL A 177 -5.49 -5.83 9.31
C VAL A 177 -5.94 -5.92 7.86
N PHE A 178 -6.89 -5.09 7.44
CA PHE A 178 -7.40 -5.09 6.07
C PHE A 178 -6.30 -4.80 5.05
N LEU A 179 -5.49 -3.76 5.25
CA LEU A 179 -4.41 -3.39 4.33
C LEU A 179 -3.33 -4.47 4.25
N THR A 180 -2.95 -5.03 5.41
CA THR A 180 -1.91 -6.06 5.47
C THR A 180 -2.34 -7.33 4.75
N ILE A 181 -3.52 -7.85 5.07
CA ILE A 181 -4.00 -9.12 4.51
C ILE A 181 -4.32 -8.97 3.02
N THR A 182 -4.98 -7.89 2.61
CA THR A 182 -5.31 -7.65 1.20
C THR A 182 -4.05 -7.45 0.35
N GLY A 183 -3.04 -6.73 0.86
CA GLY A 183 -1.74 -6.61 0.21
C GLY A 183 -1.04 -7.96 0.04
N LEU A 184 -1.07 -8.81 1.07
CA LEU A 184 -0.51 -10.16 1.00
C LEU A 184 -1.25 -11.05 -0.03
N LEU A 185 -2.58 -10.99 -0.05
CA LEU A 185 -3.42 -11.76 -0.98
C LEU A 185 -3.30 -11.30 -2.43
N THR A 186 -2.80 -10.09 -2.68
CA THR A 186 -2.53 -9.62 -4.04
C THR A 186 -1.44 -10.47 -4.72
N VAL A 187 -0.40 -10.89 -3.98
CA VAL A 187 0.73 -11.66 -4.52
C VAL A 187 0.31 -13.01 -5.14
N PRO A 188 -0.39 -13.92 -4.44
CA PRO A 188 -0.83 -15.18 -5.04
C PRO A 188 -1.85 -14.97 -6.18
N LEU A 189 -2.68 -13.94 -6.12
CA LEU A 189 -3.61 -13.63 -7.21
C LEU A 189 -2.89 -13.13 -8.48
N MET A 190 -1.80 -12.36 -8.32
CA MET A 190 -0.92 -12.02 -9.45
C MET A 190 -0.25 -13.26 -10.03
N ALA A 191 0.15 -14.22 -9.19
CA ALA A 191 0.70 -15.50 -9.65
C ALA A 191 -0.32 -16.28 -10.49
N MET A 192 -1.58 -16.35 -10.03
CA MET A 192 -2.66 -17.00 -10.77
C MET A 192 -2.96 -16.36 -12.12
N GLN A 193 -2.67 -15.06 -12.29
CA GLN A 193 -2.85 -14.34 -13.55
C GLN A 193 -1.57 -14.27 -14.41
N GLY A 194 -0.48 -14.91 -13.98
CA GLY A 194 0.79 -14.94 -14.72
C GLY A 194 1.58 -13.64 -14.68
N LEU A 195 1.32 -12.75 -13.72
CA LEU A 195 2.02 -11.48 -13.54
C LEU A 195 3.12 -11.52 -12.46
N LEU A 196 3.20 -12.61 -11.68
CA LEU A 196 4.23 -12.73 -10.65
C LEU A 196 5.52 -13.27 -11.26
N THR A 197 6.55 -12.42 -11.30
CA THR A 197 7.91 -12.82 -11.69
C THR A 197 8.71 -13.26 -10.47
N VAL A 198 9.72 -14.11 -10.67
CA VAL A 198 10.56 -14.58 -9.55
C VAL A 198 11.42 -13.43 -9.03
N GLU A 199 11.87 -12.54 -9.91
CA GLU A 199 12.63 -11.33 -9.58
C GLU A 199 11.82 -10.42 -8.65
N ALA A 200 10.51 -10.28 -8.87
CA ALA A 200 9.64 -9.48 -7.99
C ALA A 200 9.55 -10.09 -6.57
N VAL A 201 9.49 -11.42 -6.48
CA VAL A 201 9.49 -12.12 -5.19
C VAL A 201 10.82 -11.94 -4.47
N VAL A 202 11.95 -12.11 -5.17
CA VAL A 202 13.29 -11.91 -4.60
C VAL A 202 13.47 -10.47 -4.13
N LEU A 203 13.09 -9.49 -4.94
CA LEU A 203 13.10 -8.08 -4.57
C LEU A 203 12.26 -7.84 -3.31
N GLY A 204 11.03 -8.35 -3.28
CA GLY A 204 10.16 -8.27 -2.11
C GLY A 204 10.79 -8.87 -0.86
N LEU A 205 11.40 -10.05 -0.96
CA LEU A 205 12.09 -10.72 0.16
C LEU A 205 13.27 -9.90 0.69
N ILE A 206 14.08 -9.31 -0.19
CA ILE A 206 15.17 -8.40 0.19
C ILE A 206 14.60 -7.18 0.93
N LEU A 207 13.46 -6.66 0.49
CA LEU A 207 12.82 -5.48 1.04
C LEU A 207 12.06 -5.72 2.37
N ILE A 208 11.75 -6.97 2.75
CA ILE A 208 11.05 -7.30 4.02
C ILE A 208 11.79 -6.73 5.23
N VAL A 209 13.10 -6.97 5.31
CA VAL A 209 13.93 -6.56 6.45
C VAL A 209 14.01 -5.03 6.57
N PRO A 210 14.42 -4.27 5.53
CA PRO A 210 14.50 -2.82 5.63
C PRO A 210 13.13 -2.19 5.87
N TYR A 211 12.06 -2.67 5.21
CA TYR A 211 10.70 -2.20 5.47
C TYR A 211 10.26 -2.47 6.91
N GLY A 212 10.51 -3.69 7.41
CA GLY A 212 10.15 -4.11 8.75
C GLY A 212 10.89 -3.33 9.85
N VAL A 213 12.18 -3.06 9.66
CA VAL A 213 12.98 -2.22 10.57
C VAL A 213 12.50 -0.78 10.53
N ALA A 214 12.33 -0.20 9.34
CA ALA A 214 11.85 1.16 9.16
C ALA A 214 10.46 1.37 9.77
N SER A 215 9.55 0.41 9.61
CA SER A 215 8.21 0.48 10.22
C SER A 215 8.23 0.47 11.75
N ARG A 216 9.16 -0.28 12.36
CA ARG A 216 9.36 -0.25 13.81
C ARG A 216 9.96 1.07 14.27
N ILE A 217 10.92 1.62 13.52
CA ILE A 217 11.49 2.94 13.80
C ILE A 217 10.39 4.00 13.73
N GLY A 218 9.57 4.00 12.68
CA GLY A 218 8.44 4.92 12.55
C GLY A 218 7.44 4.78 13.69
N GLN A 219 7.13 3.56 14.13
CA GLN A 219 6.27 3.33 15.30
C GLN A 219 6.89 3.87 16.59
N ALA A 220 8.20 3.72 16.79
CA ALA A 220 8.91 4.20 17.98
C ALA A 220 9.05 5.73 18.01
N LEU A 221 9.16 6.36 16.83
CA LEU A 221 9.17 7.82 16.70
C LEU A 221 7.79 8.44 16.90
N PHE A 222 6.71 7.67 16.77
CA PHE A 222 5.36 8.21 16.86
C PHE A 222 5.06 8.79 18.25
N ASP A 223 4.92 10.10 18.28
CA ASP A 223 4.45 10.86 19.43
C ASP A 223 2.99 11.30 19.21
N PRO A 224 2.04 10.88 20.07
CA PRO A 224 0.65 11.30 20.00
C PRO A 224 0.44 12.83 20.01
N ASP A 225 1.33 13.59 20.64
CA ASP A 225 1.20 15.04 20.77
C ASP A 225 1.61 15.77 19.46
N MET A 226 2.45 15.13 18.65
CA MET A 226 2.95 15.66 17.38
C MET A 226 2.18 15.13 16.16
N GLN A 227 0.97 14.58 16.34
CA GLN A 227 0.15 13.99 15.28
C GLN A 227 -0.04 14.91 14.05
N VAL A 228 -0.18 16.22 14.26
CA VAL A 228 -0.35 17.18 13.17
C VAL A 228 0.93 17.29 12.34
N LEU A 229 2.09 17.38 13.00
CA LEU A 229 3.38 17.42 12.34
C LEU A 229 3.63 16.15 11.51
N TYR A 230 3.38 14.98 12.08
CA TYR A 230 3.57 13.71 11.37
C TYR A 230 2.70 13.60 10.11
N ARG A 231 1.46 14.10 10.15
CA ARG A 231 0.60 14.14 8.95
C ARG A 231 1.17 15.05 7.87
N TRP A 232 1.62 16.25 8.23
CA TRP A 232 2.23 17.17 7.28
C TRP A 232 3.51 16.59 6.67
N VAL A 233 4.36 15.97 7.48
CA VAL A 233 5.57 15.28 7.00
C VAL A 233 5.19 14.17 6.01
N ALA A 234 4.18 13.35 6.33
CA ALA A 234 3.71 12.33 5.39
C ALA A 234 3.19 12.95 4.08
N TYR A 235 2.46 14.06 4.11
CA TYR A 235 1.97 14.73 2.92
C TYR A 235 3.10 15.28 2.05
N VAL A 236 4.13 15.88 2.66
CA VAL A 236 5.32 16.36 1.95
C VAL A 236 6.07 15.19 1.30
N ILE A 237 6.23 14.08 2.01
CA ILE A 237 6.89 12.88 1.46
C ILE A 237 6.08 12.29 0.30
N ILE A 238 4.75 12.21 0.40
CA ILE A 238 3.89 11.75 -0.70
C ILE A 238 3.97 12.71 -1.89
N ALA A 239 3.99 14.02 -1.65
CA ALA A 239 4.16 15.02 -2.72
C ALA A 239 5.50 14.84 -3.44
N ALA A 240 6.59 14.66 -2.68
CA ALA A 240 7.92 14.38 -3.25
C ALA A 240 7.93 13.07 -4.04
N ALA A 241 7.26 12.02 -3.55
CA ALA A 241 7.13 10.75 -4.25
C ALA A 241 6.38 10.90 -5.59
N ILE A 242 5.31 11.70 -5.64
CA ILE A 242 4.59 12.02 -6.88
C ILE A 242 5.52 12.71 -7.88
N VAL A 243 6.26 13.73 -7.45
CA VAL A 243 7.18 14.48 -8.32
C VAL A 243 8.28 13.56 -8.85
N MET A 244 8.89 12.74 -7.99
CA MET A 244 9.92 11.77 -8.39
C MET A 244 9.38 10.67 -9.32
N GLY A 245 8.10 10.33 -9.19
CA GLY A 245 7.44 9.31 -10.00
C GLY A 245 6.94 9.80 -11.36
N LEU A 246 6.99 11.10 -11.63
CA LEU A 246 6.50 11.66 -12.90
C LEU A 246 7.27 11.01 -14.07
N PRO A 247 6.57 10.47 -15.09
CA PRO A 247 7.18 9.82 -16.26
C PRO A 247 7.86 10.82 -17.21
N VAL A 248 8.13 12.04 -16.74
CA VAL A 248 8.85 13.10 -17.45
C VAL A 248 10.37 12.97 -17.20
N PHE A 249 10.77 12.20 -16.19
CA PHE A 249 12.18 11.96 -15.83
C PHE A 249 12.74 10.62 -16.34
N GLY A 250 11.93 9.80 -17.03
CA GLY A 250 12.36 8.52 -17.61
C GLY A 250 12.06 8.49 -19.10
N GLU A 251 13.12 8.37 -19.91
CA GLU A 251 13.04 7.94 -21.32
C GLU A 251 12.64 6.46 -21.43
#